data_AF-A0A2W7ASL3-F1
#
_entry.id   AF-A0A2W7ASL3-F1
#
_cell.length_a   1.000
_cell.length_b   1.000
_cell.length_c   1.000
_cell.angle_alpha   90.00
_cell.angle_beta   90.00
_cell.angle_gamma   90.00
#
_symmetry.space_group_name_H-M   'P 1'
#
loop_
_entity.id
_entity.type
_entity.pdbx_description
1 polymer ?
#
loop_
_entity_poly.entity_id
_entity_poly.type
_entity_poly.pdbx_seq_one_letter_code
_entity_poly.pdbx_strand_id
1 'polypeptide(L)'
;MHYRELLDAEGRLRPESQWLALLQERGIPRDAAILAYCTGGVRSAWLTAVLVDMGFDAKNYPGSMWEWSAGDRDRDPLVLPAKQNPG
;
A
#
# COMPACT_ATOMS: atom_id res chain seq x y z
N MET A 1 -4.00 1.24 4.03
CA MET A 1 -4.25 -0.17 4.36
C MET A 1 -3.13 -0.64 5.27
N HIS A 2 -3.45 -1.17 6.45
CA HIS A 2 -2.49 -1.76 7.34
C HIS A 2 -2.35 -3.26 7.01
N TYR A 3 -1.14 -3.73 6.73
CA TYR A 3 -0.92 -5.11 6.22
C TYR A 3 -1.47 -6.23 7.13
N ARG A 4 -1.62 -5.99 8.44
CA ARG A 4 -2.25 -6.96 9.36
C ARG A 4 -3.75 -7.16 9.14
N GLU A 5 -4.44 -6.23 8.48
CA GLU A 5 -5.85 -6.41 8.07
C GLU A 5 -6.01 -7.60 7.10
N LEU A 6 -4.91 -8.03 6.52
CA LEU A 6 -4.85 -9.03 5.46
C LEU A 6 -4.51 -10.44 5.96
N LEU A 7 -4.22 -10.54 7.26
CA LEU A 7 -3.81 -11.78 7.92
C LEU A 7 -4.90 -12.25 8.88
N ASP A 8 -4.97 -13.56 9.11
CA ASP A 8 -5.73 -14.15 10.22
C ASP A 8 -4.94 -14.09 11.54
N ALA A 9 -5.51 -14.64 12.62
CA ALA A 9 -4.88 -14.61 13.94
C ALA A 9 -3.59 -15.44 13.99
N GLU A 10 -3.46 -16.41 13.10
CA GLU A 10 -2.35 -17.33 12.93
C GLU A 10 -1.27 -16.77 11.98
N GLY A 11 -1.49 -15.59 11.39
CA GLY A 11 -0.56 -14.93 10.48
C GLY A 11 -0.59 -15.46 9.05
N ARG A 12 -1.61 -16.23 8.68
CA ARG A 12 -1.83 -16.70 7.30
C ARG A 12 -2.59 -15.66 6.51
N LEU A 13 -2.50 -15.74 5.18
CA LEU A 13 -3.32 -14.94 4.30
C LEU A 13 -4.80 -15.26 4.51
N ARG A 14 -5.62 -14.22 4.68
CA ARG A 14 -7.08 -14.36 4.59
C ARG A 14 -7.49 -14.84 3.19
N PRO A 15 -8.68 -15.44 3.03
CA PRO A 15 -9.19 -15.85 1.73
C PRO A 15 -9.23 -14.70 0.72
N GLU A 16 -8.97 -14.99 -0.56
CA GLU A 16 -8.95 -14.00 -1.65
C GLU A 16 -10.24 -13.16 -1.68
N SER A 17 -11.41 -13.76 -1.44
CA SER A 17 -12.69 -13.05 -1.43
C SER A 17 -12.75 -11.90 -0.40
N GLN A 18 -12.10 -12.07 0.77
CA GLN A 18 -12.03 -11.00 1.78
C GLN A 18 -11.07 -9.89 1.36
N TRP A 19 -9.98 -10.24 0.67
CA TRP A 19 -9.06 -9.26 0.10
C TRP A 19 -9.73 -8.41 -0.96
N LEU A 20 -10.47 -9.03 -1.88
CA LEU A 20 -11.18 -8.33 -2.95
C LEU A 20 -12.24 -7.38 -2.40
N ALA A 21 -13.00 -7.82 -1.40
CA ALA A 21 -13.95 -6.97 -0.70
C ALA A 21 -13.25 -5.75 -0.07
N LEU A 22 -12.14 -5.97 0.65
CA LEU A 22 -11.38 -4.88 1.28
C LEU A 22 -10.78 -3.90 0.25
N LEU A 23 -10.24 -4.41 -0.85
CA LEU A 23 -9.69 -3.57 -1.92
C LEU A 23 -10.80 -2.73 -2.57
N GLN A 24 -11.96 -3.34 -2.84
CA GLN A 24 -13.13 -2.66 -3.40
C GLN A 24 -13.67 -1.59 -2.45
N GLU A 25 -13.78 -1.87 -1.15
CA GLU A 25 -14.16 -0.90 -0.11
C GLU A 25 -13.21 0.31 -0.04
N ARG A 26 -11.95 0.12 -0.43
CA ARG A 26 -10.94 1.19 -0.50
C ARG A 26 -10.80 1.81 -1.90
N GLY A 27 -11.73 1.50 -2.81
CA GLY A 27 -11.77 2.08 -4.14
C GLY A 27 -10.66 1.59 -5.07
N ILE A 28 -10.10 0.41 -4.81
CA ILE A 28 -9.07 -0.22 -5.66
C ILE A 28 -9.77 -1.28 -6.53
N PRO A 29 -10.07 -0.97 -7.81
CA PRO A 29 -10.68 -1.93 -8.71
C PRO A 29 -9.69 -3.02 -9.18
N ARG A 30 -10.19 -4.11 -9.75
CA ARG A 30 -9.38 -5.28 -10.16
C ARG A 30 -8.38 -4.97 -11.29
N ASP A 31 -8.69 -3.97 -12.12
CA ASP A 31 -7.87 -3.49 -13.23
C ASP A 31 -6.93 -2.34 -12.86
N ALA A 32 -6.85 -1.98 -11.57
CA ALA A 32 -5.95 -0.94 -11.11
C ALA A 32 -4.49 -1.36 -11.28
N ALA A 33 -3.67 -0.44 -11.78
CA ALA A 33 -2.23 -0.50 -11.62
C ALA A 33 -1.85 -0.08 -10.19
N ILE A 34 -1.19 -0.96 -9.44
CA ILE A 34 -0.88 -0.78 -8.02
C ILE A 34 0.63 -0.59 -7.84
N LEU A 35 1.03 0.52 -7.23
CA LEU A 35 2.40 0.73 -6.76
C LEU A 35 2.44 0.68 -5.22
N ALA A 36 3.06 -0.36 -4.67
CA ALA A 36 3.19 -0.55 -3.23
C ALA A 36 4.52 0.03 -2.70
N TYR A 37 4.46 0.74 -1.57
CA TYR A 37 5.63 1.26 -0.87
C TYR A 37 5.48 1.08 0.65
N CYS A 38 6.61 1.08 1.37
CA CYS A 38 6.61 1.11 2.83
C CYS A 38 7.75 2.00 3.34
N THR A 39 8.42 1.64 4.44
CA THR A 39 9.57 2.41 4.93
C THR A 39 10.82 2.18 4.05
N GLY A 40 11.09 0.93 3.66
CA GLY A 40 12.29 0.55 2.91
C GLY A 40 12.09 -0.70 2.04
N GLY A 41 10.92 -0.84 1.41
CA GLY A 41 10.67 -1.86 0.37
C GLY A 41 10.28 -3.27 0.84
N VAL A 42 10.60 -3.70 2.06
CA VAL A 42 10.41 -5.11 2.46
C VAL A 42 8.94 -5.53 2.60
N ARG A 43 8.14 -4.78 3.37
CA ARG A 43 6.70 -5.10 3.57
C ARG A 43 5.89 -4.93 2.29
N SER A 44 6.26 -3.94 1.48
CA SER A 44 5.62 -3.68 0.19
C SER A 44 5.98 -4.75 -0.84
N ALA A 45 7.18 -5.33 -0.80
CA ALA A 45 7.53 -6.48 -1.63
C ALA A 45 6.65 -7.70 -1.32
N TRP A 46 6.45 -8.00 -0.03
CA TRP A 46 5.53 -9.07 0.38
C TRP A 46 4.11 -8.82 -0.11
N LEU A 47 3.57 -7.61 0.10
CA LEU A 47 2.23 -7.24 -0.36
C LEU A 47 2.11 -7.34 -1.88
N THR A 48 3.14 -6.91 -2.61
CA THR A 48 3.20 -7.00 -4.08
C THR A 48 3.12 -8.44 -4.53
N ALA A 49 3.85 -9.35 -3.90
CA ALA A 49 3.82 -10.77 -4.25
C ALA A 49 2.41 -11.36 -4.08
N VAL A 50 1.70 -11.01 -3.00
CA VAL A 50 0.31 -11.45 -2.78
C VAL A 50 -0.65 -10.88 -3.83
N LEU A 51 -0.53 -9.58 -4.16
CA LEU A 51 -1.36 -8.95 -5.18
C LEU A 51 -1.13 -9.55 -6.57
N VAL A 52 0.13 -9.86 -6.91
CA VAL A 52 0.48 -10.53 -8.18
C VAL A 52 -0.08 -11.96 -8.21
N ASP A 53 -0.02 -12.71 -7.11
CA ASP A 53 -0.61 -14.05 -7.01
C ASP A 53 -2.14 -14.02 -7.24
N MET A 54 -2.80 -12.97 -6.73
CA MET A 54 -4.22 -12.69 -7.01
C MET A 54 -4.44 -12.05 -8.40
N GLY A 55 -3.43 -11.92 -9.27
CA GLY A 55 -3.59 -11.44 -10.64
C GLY A 55 -3.80 -9.93 -10.81
N PHE A 56 -3.41 -9.10 -9.84
CA PHE A 56 -3.35 -7.64 -10.02
C PHE A 56 -2.06 -7.22 -10.74
N ASP A 57 -2.11 -6.13 -11.50
CA ASP A 57 -0.90 -5.43 -11.98
C ASP A 57 -0.30 -4.64 -10.81
N ALA A 58 0.59 -5.29 -10.04
CA ALA A 58 1.21 -4.72 -8.86
C ALA A 58 2.73 -4.67 -8.98
N LYS A 59 3.32 -3.54 -8.54
CA LYS A 59 4.77 -3.30 -8.50
C LYS A 59 5.20 -2.81 -7.14
N ASN A 60 6.37 -3.26 -6.70
CA ASN A 60 7.02 -2.75 -5.50
C ASN A 60 7.91 -1.56 -5.85
N TYR A 61 7.78 -0.46 -5.12
CA TYR A 61 8.75 0.64 -5.12
C TYR A 61 9.85 0.37 -4.07
N PRO A 62 11.05 -0.10 -4.47
CA PRO A 62 12.02 -0.65 -3.51
C PRO A 62 12.60 0.39 -2.56
N GLY A 63 12.92 1.59 -3.06
CA GLY A 63 13.47 2.66 -2.22
C GLY A 63 12.45 3.28 -1.27
N SER A 64 11.15 3.18 -1.59
CA SER A 64 10.06 3.41 -0.64
C SER A 64 10.16 4.81 0.01
N MET A 65 9.67 4.99 1.23
CA MET A 65 9.75 6.29 1.91
C MET A 65 11.19 6.79 2.12
N TRP A 66 12.17 5.91 2.29
CA TRP A 66 13.57 6.33 2.42
C TRP A 66 14.08 7.05 1.17
N GLU A 67 13.86 6.49 -0.01
CA GLU A 67 14.24 7.13 -1.27
C GLU A 67 13.39 8.39 -1.53
N TRP A 68 12.07 8.30 -1.34
CA TRP A 68 11.18 9.44 -1.56
C TRP A 68 11.55 10.66 -0.70
N SER A 69 11.77 10.44 0.61
CA SER A 69 12.09 11.52 1.55
C SER A 69 13.51 12.08 1.44
N ALA A 70 14.40 11.37 0.74
CA ALA A 70 15.74 11.83 0.39
C ALA A 70 15.75 12.69 -0.88
N GLY A 71 14.64 12.76 -1.63
CA GLY A 71 14.49 13.54 -2.84
C GLY A 71 14.45 15.06 -2.62
N ASP A 72 14.44 15.79 -3.73
CA ASP A 72 14.36 17.26 -3.71
C ASP A 72 13.00 17.72 -3.14
N ARG A 73 13.08 18.49 -2.05
CA ARG A 73 11.90 18.97 -1.31
C ARG A 73 11.10 20.02 -2.06
N ASP A 74 11.71 20.73 -3.00
CA ASP A 74 11.04 21.75 -3.80
C ASP A 74 10.25 21.11 -4.95
N ARG A 75 10.71 19.94 -5.43
CA ARG A 75 10.02 19.15 -6.46
C ARG A 75 8.90 18.29 -5.87
N ASP A 76 9.16 17.62 -4.74
CA ASP A 76 8.28 16.60 -4.15
C ASP A 76 7.96 16.91 -2.67
N PRO A 77 7.26 18.02 -2.38
CA PRO A 77 7.06 18.49 -1.01
C PRO A 77 6.17 17.56 -0.19
N LEU A 78 6.59 17.27 1.04
CA LEU A 78 5.74 16.65 2.06
C LEU A 78 4.71 17.67 2.55
N VAL A 79 3.50 17.63 1.98
CA VAL A 79 2.39 18.48 2.43
C VAL A 79 1.62 17.74 3.54
N LEU A 80 1.68 18.27 4.76
CA LEU A 80 0.78 17.81 5.82
C LEU A 80 -0.64 18.33 5.52
N PRO A 81 -1.69 17.52 5.70
CA PRO A 81 -3.05 18.03 5.60
C PRO A 81 -3.21 19.17 6.61
N ALA A 82 -3.82 20.27 6.16
CA ALA A 82 -4.08 21.41 7.02
C ALA A 82 -4.82 20.93 8.29
N LYS A 83 -4.37 21.39 9.46
CA LYS A 83 -5.10 21.13 10.71
C LYS A 83 -6.53 21.67 10.53
N GLN A 84 -7.53 20.80 10.60
CA GLN A 84 -8.91 21.26 10.73
C GLN A 84 -9.00 21.98 12.08
N ASN A 85 -9.19 23.29 12.05
CA ASN A 85 -9.46 24.04 13.28
C ASN A 85 -10.85 23.61 13.78
N PRO A 86 -11.01 23.21 15.05
CA PRO A 86 -12.33 23.13 15.65
C PRO A 86 -12.87 24.56 15.72
N GLY A 87 -14.02 24.79 15.07
CA GLY A 87 -14.77 26.03 15.18
C GLY A 87 -15.41 26.22 16.56
#